data_AF-A0A3D3EVH8-F1
#
_entry.id   AF-A0A3D3EVH8-F1
#
_cell.length_a   1.000
_cell.length_b   1.000
_cell.length_c   1.000
_cell.angle_alpha   90.00
_cell.angle_beta   90.00
_cell.angle_gamma   90.00
#
_symmetry.space_group_name_H-M   'P 1'
#
loop_
_entity.id
_entity.type
_entity.pdbx_description
1 polymer ?
#
loop_
_entity_poly.entity_id
_entity_poly.type
_entity_poly.pdbx_seq_one_letter_code
_entity_poly.pdbx_strand_id
1 'polypeptide(L)'
;MLNKIDLCEDFDELEDEIAYYKESGMSVILTSVVDGRGIAELKAELKGRDTVFSGHSGAGKSSLINALEPGLELLTAEVSDYNEKGKHTTTQAVMLPFSFGGYLIDTPGIKTLVLHQEDKPIVPKLFPGFDRFYPHCRFRDCTHIHEEGCAVLAAMEAGGLDPLRYESYRWIMDNI
;
A
#
# COMPACT_ATOMS: atom_id res chain seq x y z
N MET A 1 -2.34 -2.09 -5.31
CA MET A 1 -3.18 -3.18 -5.83
C MET A 1 -4.13 -3.61 -4.73
N LEU A 2 -5.40 -3.80 -5.06
CA LEU A 2 -6.43 -4.32 -4.17
C LEU A 2 -6.94 -5.64 -4.73
N ASN A 3 -6.81 -6.72 -3.95
CA ASN A 3 -7.18 -8.07 -4.38
C ASN A 3 -8.51 -8.51 -3.75
N LYS A 4 -9.10 -9.58 -4.31
CA LYS A 4 -10.37 -10.20 -3.88
C LYS A 4 -11.60 -9.31 -4.14
N ILE A 5 -11.59 -8.53 -5.22
CA ILE A 5 -12.74 -7.70 -5.61
C ILE A 5 -13.98 -8.53 -5.99
N ASP A 6 -13.85 -9.85 -6.12
CA ASP A 6 -14.98 -10.79 -6.22
C ASP A 6 -15.87 -10.82 -4.97
N LEU A 7 -15.36 -10.38 -3.81
CA LEU A 7 -16.11 -10.29 -2.57
C LEU A 7 -16.76 -8.92 -2.35
N CYS A 8 -16.55 -7.97 -3.26
CA CYS A 8 -17.11 -6.63 -3.15
C CYS A 8 -18.56 -6.63 -3.63
N GLU A 9 -19.48 -6.27 -2.74
CA GLU A 9 -20.91 -6.16 -3.04
C GLU A 9 -21.28 -4.78 -3.62
N ASP A 10 -20.62 -3.73 -3.16
CA ASP A 10 -20.82 -2.34 -3.59
C ASP A 10 -19.55 -1.77 -4.24
N PHE A 11 -19.54 -1.75 -5.57
CA PHE A 11 -18.42 -1.21 -6.33
C PHE A 11 -18.36 0.31 -6.32
N ASP A 12 -19.47 1.00 -6.10
CA ASP A 12 -19.50 2.46 -6.06
C ASP A 12 -18.80 2.94 -4.78
N GLU A 13 -19.10 2.31 -3.64
CA GLU A 13 -18.40 2.57 -2.38
C GLU A 13 -16.89 2.29 -2.49
N LEU A 14 -16.52 1.17 -3.14
CA LEU A 14 -15.12 0.85 -3.38
C LEU A 14 -14.43 1.91 -4.26
N GLU A 15 -15.11 2.40 -5.31
CA GLU A 15 -14.57 3.44 -6.19
C GLU A 15 -14.31 4.75 -5.43
N ASP A 16 -15.22 5.14 -4.54
CA ASP A 16 -15.06 6.31 -3.68
C ASP A 16 -13.87 6.14 -2.72
N GLU A 17 -13.71 4.96 -2.10
CA GLU A 17 -12.57 4.71 -1.20
C GLU A 17 -11.21 4.79 -1.91
N ILE A 18 -11.12 4.26 -3.14
CA ILE A 18 -9.87 4.27 -3.90
C ILE A 18 -9.60 5.60 -4.61
N ALA A 19 -10.63 6.42 -4.81
CA ALA A 19 -10.50 7.73 -5.47
C ALA A 19 -9.43 8.59 -4.80
N TYR A 20 -9.41 8.62 -3.47
CA TYR A 20 -8.39 9.33 -2.70
C TYR A 20 -6.96 8.98 -3.10
N TYR A 21 -6.66 7.68 -3.22
CA TYR A 21 -5.31 7.22 -3.56
C TYR A 21 -4.96 7.57 -5.02
N LYS A 22 -5.92 7.45 -5.94
CA LYS A 22 -5.75 7.85 -7.34
C LYS A 22 -5.49 9.35 -7.47
N GLU A 23 -6.27 10.18 -6.78
CA GLU A 23 -6.10 11.63 -6.72
C GLU A 23 -4.77 12.05 -6.09
N SER A 24 -4.26 11.24 -5.15
CA SER A 24 -2.94 11.41 -4.54
C SER A 24 -1.79 10.92 -5.43
N GLY A 25 -2.05 10.60 -6.71
CA GLY A 25 -1.06 10.20 -7.69
C GLY A 25 -0.65 8.72 -7.65
N MET A 26 -1.36 7.87 -6.90
CA MET A 26 -1.07 6.44 -6.83
C MET A 26 -1.79 5.64 -7.91
N SER A 27 -1.10 4.67 -8.50
CA SER A 27 -1.74 3.67 -9.34
C SER A 27 -2.45 2.62 -8.50
N VAL A 28 -3.74 2.41 -8.75
CA VAL A 28 -4.57 1.40 -8.08
C VAL A 28 -5.10 0.42 -9.12
N ILE A 29 -4.57 -0.81 -9.09
CA ILE A 29 -5.05 -1.93 -9.90
C ILE A 29 -5.94 -2.81 -9.03
N LEU A 30 -7.17 -3.04 -9.49
CA LEU A 30 -8.14 -3.93 -8.85
C LEU A 30 -7.99 -5.34 -9.41
N THR A 31 -7.85 -6.35 -8.55
CA THR A 31 -7.61 -7.74 -8.96
C THR A 31 -8.56 -8.73 -8.29
N SER A 32 -8.89 -9.80 -9.01
CA SER A 32 -9.47 -11.02 -8.45
C SER A 32 -8.77 -12.22 -9.07
N VAL A 33 -8.23 -13.09 -8.22
CA VAL A 33 -7.66 -14.37 -8.67
C VAL A 33 -8.77 -15.34 -9.08
N VAL A 34 -9.93 -15.28 -8.42
CA VAL A 34 -11.09 -16.15 -8.68
C VAL A 34 -11.64 -15.88 -10.08
N ASP A 35 -11.79 -14.60 -10.43
CA ASP A 35 -12.37 -14.19 -11.71
C ASP A 35 -11.31 -13.90 -12.79
N GLY A 36 -10.03 -13.91 -12.44
CA GLY A 36 -8.93 -13.48 -13.32
C GLY A 36 -8.91 -11.98 -13.64
N ARG A 37 -9.74 -11.16 -12.98
CA ARG A 37 -9.82 -9.71 -13.21
C ARG A 37 -8.52 -9.02 -12.80
N GLY A 38 -8.05 -8.07 -13.62
CA GLY A 38 -6.87 -7.25 -13.35
C GLY A 38 -5.52 -7.97 -13.41
N ILE A 39 -5.48 -9.29 -13.60
CA ILE A 39 -4.22 -10.07 -13.60
C ILE A 39 -3.32 -9.68 -14.78
N ALA A 40 -3.90 -9.51 -15.98
CA ALA A 40 -3.16 -9.10 -17.16
C ALA A 40 -2.61 -7.66 -17.06
N GLU A 41 -3.40 -6.75 -16.47
CA GLU A 41 -3.01 -5.37 -16.22
C GLU A 41 -1.86 -5.31 -15.21
N LEU A 42 -1.98 -6.04 -14.09
CA LEU A 42 -0.91 -6.15 -13.10
C LEU A 42 0.36 -6.74 -13.72
N LYS A 43 0.25 -7.82 -14.52
CA LYS A 43 1.40 -8.41 -15.21
C LYS A 43 2.09 -7.42 -16.15
N ALA A 44 1.34 -6.55 -16.83
CA ALA A 44 1.91 -5.51 -17.67
C ALA A 44 2.67 -4.45 -16.86
N GLU A 45 2.11 -4.02 -15.72
CA GLU A 45 2.75 -3.03 -14.83
C GLU A 45 4.06 -3.55 -14.22
N LEU A 46 4.11 -4.85 -13.88
CA LEU A 46 5.28 -5.48 -13.27
C LEU A 46 6.36 -5.87 -14.29
N LYS A 47 6.07 -5.81 -15.59
CA LYS A 47 6.96 -6.33 -16.63
C LYS A 47 8.31 -5.62 -16.64
N GLY A 48 9.38 -6.39 -16.45
CA GLY A 48 10.75 -5.89 -16.44
C GLY A 48 11.12 -5.10 -15.19
N ARG A 49 10.32 -5.16 -14.13
CA ARG A 49 10.54 -4.44 -12.87
C ARG A 49 10.81 -5.41 -11.73
N ASP A 50 11.69 -4.99 -10.83
CA ASP A 50 11.94 -5.70 -9.57
C ASP A 50 10.90 -5.24 -8.54
N THR A 51 10.18 -6.20 -7.95
CA THR A 51 8.95 -5.92 -7.21
C THR A 51 8.93 -6.63 -5.87
N VAL A 52 8.54 -5.92 -4.81
CA VAL A 52 8.22 -6.48 -3.49
C VAL A 52 6.70 -6.43 -3.31
N PHE A 53 6.10 -7.52 -2.83
CA PHE A 53 4.69 -7.54 -2.44
C PHE A 53 4.57 -7.35 -0.92
N SER A 54 4.00 -6.23 -0.49
CA SER A 54 3.74 -5.93 0.92
C SER A 54 2.24 -5.90 1.23
N GLY A 55 1.86 -6.24 2.47
CA GLY A 55 0.48 -6.23 2.95
C GLY A 55 0.22 -7.31 4.01
N HIS A 56 -0.93 -7.24 4.68
CA HIS A 56 -1.29 -8.18 5.75
C HIS A 56 -1.35 -9.65 5.28
N SER A 57 -1.17 -10.57 6.24
CA SER A 57 -1.44 -12.00 6.00
C SER A 57 -2.91 -12.18 5.57
N GLY A 58 -3.19 -13.11 4.68
CA GLY A 58 -4.55 -13.35 4.18
C GLY A 58 -5.04 -12.41 3.08
N ALA A 59 -4.32 -11.34 2.74
CA ALA A 59 -4.66 -10.44 1.62
C ALA A 59 -4.60 -11.11 0.22
N GLY A 60 -4.15 -12.36 0.13
CA GLY A 60 -4.10 -13.13 -1.13
C GLY A 60 -2.83 -12.91 -1.98
N LYS A 61 -1.74 -12.42 -1.38
CA LYS A 61 -0.46 -12.19 -2.08
C LYS A 61 0.08 -13.44 -2.77
N SER A 62 0.19 -14.56 -2.06
CA SER A 62 0.70 -15.83 -2.62
C SER A 62 -0.18 -16.35 -3.77
N SER A 63 -1.51 -16.29 -3.60
CA SER A 63 -2.46 -16.69 -4.64
C SER A 63 -2.32 -15.83 -5.89
N LEU A 64 -2.12 -14.53 -5.71
CA LEU A 64 -1.93 -13.60 -6.82
C LEU A 64 -0.58 -13.81 -7.53
N ILE A 65 0.49 -14.08 -6.78
CA ILE A 65 1.79 -14.41 -7.36
C ILE A 65 1.69 -15.68 -8.21
N ASN A 66 1.04 -16.73 -7.71
CA ASN A 66 0.81 -17.96 -8.47
C ASN A 66 -0.05 -17.72 -9.72
N ALA A 67 -0.97 -16.76 -9.70
CA ALA A 67 -1.75 -16.39 -10.89
C ALA A 67 -0.89 -15.64 -11.93
N LEU A 68 0.04 -14.81 -11.50
CA LEU A 68 0.96 -14.06 -12.37
C LEU A 68 2.06 -14.94 -12.98
N GLU A 69 2.58 -15.85 -12.16
CA GLU A 69 3.67 -16.77 -12.47
C GLU A 69 3.38 -18.18 -11.91
N PRO A 70 2.62 -19.00 -12.64
CA PRO A 70 2.22 -20.34 -12.18
C PRO A 70 3.38 -21.26 -11.82
N GLY A 71 4.57 -21.04 -12.41
CA GLY A 71 5.76 -21.85 -12.16
C GLY A 71 6.44 -21.63 -10.81
N LEU A 72 6.02 -20.63 -10.01
CA LEU A 72 6.60 -20.39 -8.68
C LEU A 72 6.00 -21.26 -7.58
N GLU A 73 4.84 -21.89 -7.81
CA GLU A 73 4.17 -22.85 -6.92
C GLU A 73 4.24 -22.50 -5.41
N LEU A 74 4.04 -21.22 -5.06
CA LEU A 74 4.09 -20.79 -3.67
C LEU A 74 2.95 -21.44 -2.88
N LEU A 75 3.22 -21.83 -1.62
CA LEU A 75 2.19 -22.40 -0.75
C LEU A 75 1.06 -21.40 -0.52
N THR A 76 -0.15 -21.76 -0.98
CA THR A 76 -1.40 -21.02 -0.75
C THR A 76 -2.26 -21.80 0.24
N ALA A 77 -2.30 -21.40 1.52
CA ALA A 77 -3.30 -21.90 2.45
C ALA A 77 -4.26 -20.77 2.84
N GLU A 78 -5.55 -21.08 2.95
CA GLU A 78 -6.57 -20.20 3.52
C GLU A 78 -6.19 -19.91 4.97
N VAL A 79 -5.78 -18.67 5.24
CA VAL A 79 -5.25 -18.24 6.54
C VAL A 79 -4.11 -19.14 7.02
N SER A 80 -2.95 -19.03 6.39
CA SER A 80 -1.76 -19.65 6.96
C SER A 80 -1.35 -18.86 8.22
N ASP A 81 -1.77 -19.36 9.38
CA ASP A 81 -1.02 -19.33 10.65
C ASP A 81 0.33 -20.08 10.54
N TYR A 82 0.92 -20.11 9.35
CA TYR A 82 2.19 -20.72 9.08
C TYR A 82 3.29 -19.67 9.23
N ASN A 83 3.49 -19.24 10.47
CA ASN A 83 4.81 -18.88 10.97
C ASN A 83 5.02 -19.26 12.44
N GLU A 84 4.13 -20.05 13.05
CA GLU A 84 4.26 -20.44 14.47
C GLU A 84 4.97 -21.77 14.73
N LYS A 85 5.37 -22.56 13.72
CA LYS A 85 6.17 -23.77 13.98
C LYS A 85 7.28 -24.01 12.97
N GLY A 86 8.48 -23.62 13.39
CA GLY A 86 9.71 -24.25 12.93
C GLY A 86 10.73 -23.29 12.33
N LYS A 87 11.40 -22.51 13.19
CA LYS A 87 12.87 -22.47 13.33
C LYS A 87 13.72 -22.74 12.07
N HIS A 88 13.34 -22.20 10.93
CA HIS A 88 14.17 -22.01 9.76
C HIS A 88 14.14 -20.53 9.43
N THR A 89 15.16 -19.87 9.94
CA THR A 89 15.48 -18.47 9.74
C THR A 89 15.81 -18.28 8.27
N THR A 90 14.84 -17.97 7.41
CA THR A 90 15.14 -17.46 6.08
C THR A 90 15.68 -16.04 6.29
N THR A 91 16.99 -15.92 6.51
CA THR A 91 17.69 -14.65 6.82
C THR A 91 17.98 -13.83 5.57
N GLN A 92 17.66 -14.36 4.40
CA GLN A 92 18.03 -13.79 3.11
C GLN A 92 16.77 -13.52 2.29
N ALA A 93 16.71 -12.32 1.72
CA ALA A 93 15.77 -12.01 0.66
C ALA A 93 16.08 -12.89 -0.56
N VAL A 94 15.04 -13.46 -1.17
CA VAL A 94 15.17 -14.27 -2.38
C VAL A 94 14.60 -13.49 -3.56
N MET A 95 15.31 -13.51 -4.68
CA MET A 95 14.83 -12.96 -5.95
C MET A 95 14.37 -14.10 -6.85
N LEU A 96 13.07 -14.13 -7.14
CA LEU A 96 12.43 -15.12 -8.00
C LEU A 96 12.17 -14.46 -9.36
N PRO A 97 12.74 -14.97 -10.46
CA PRO A 97 12.57 -14.35 -11.77
C PRO A 97 11.13 -14.51 -12.27
N PHE A 98 10.58 -13.46 -12.85
CA PHE A 98 9.36 -13.55 -13.64
C PHE A 98 9.67 -14.02 -15.07
N SER A 99 8.82 -14.89 -15.63
CA SER A 99 8.89 -15.35 -17.03
C SER A 99 8.76 -14.21 -18.04
N PHE A 100 8.18 -13.09 -17.61
CA PHE A 100 7.96 -11.89 -18.40
C PHE A 100 8.99 -10.78 -18.12
N GLY A 101 10.04 -11.09 -17.35
CA GLY A 101 11.15 -10.18 -17.02
C GLY A 101 10.92 -9.40 -15.72
N GLY A 102 12.02 -9.08 -15.02
CA GLY A 102 12.01 -8.56 -13.66
C GLY A 102 12.04 -9.69 -12.61
N TYR A 103 12.07 -9.30 -11.34
CA TYR A 103 12.12 -10.25 -10.22
C TYR A 103 11.06 -9.95 -9.17
N LEU A 104 10.46 -11.00 -8.60
CA LEU A 104 9.79 -10.93 -7.32
C LEU A 104 10.84 -11.02 -6.22
N ILE A 105 10.89 -10.01 -5.36
CA ILE A 105 11.74 -10.00 -4.19
C ILE A 105 10.89 -10.46 -3.00
N ASP A 106 11.10 -11.70 -2.56
CA ASP A 106 10.50 -12.23 -1.34
C ASP A 106 11.43 -11.92 -0.17
N THR A 107 11.01 -10.96 0.66
CA THR A 107 11.74 -10.54 1.87
C THR A 107 11.07 -11.11 3.12
N PRO A 108 11.72 -12.03 3.84
CA PRO A 108 11.26 -12.45 5.16
C PRO A 108 11.28 -11.25 6.12
N GLY A 109 10.11 -10.79 6.58
CA GLY A 109 10.00 -9.81 7.66
C GLY A 109 9.47 -8.42 7.30
N ILE A 110 9.34 -8.05 6.03
CA ILE A 110 8.58 -6.82 5.66
C ILE A 110 7.08 -7.14 5.75
N LYS A 111 6.57 -7.22 6.98
CA LYS A 111 5.13 -7.40 7.26
C LYS A 111 4.41 -6.06 7.37
N THR A 112 5.12 -5.05 7.87
CA THR A 112 4.60 -3.71 8.13
C THR A 112 5.72 -2.70 7.95
N LEU A 113 5.42 -1.54 7.38
CA LEU A 113 6.32 -0.38 7.42
C LEU A 113 6.47 0.06 8.88
N VAL A 114 7.69 0.16 9.37
CA VAL A 114 7.99 0.75 10.67
C VAL A 114 8.60 2.12 10.41
N LEU A 115 7.99 3.15 10.99
CA LEU A 115 8.53 4.49 11.00
C LEU A 115 9.29 4.70 12.31
N HIS A 116 10.45 5.33 12.23
CA HIS A 116 11.29 5.65 13.37
C HIS A 116 11.19 7.14 13.70
N GLN A 117 11.63 7.52 14.90
CA GLN A 117 11.62 8.93 15.34
C GLN A 117 12.36 9.87 14.37
N GLU A 118 13.38 9.37 13.67
CA GLU A 118 14.11 10.10 12.63
C GLU A 118 13.28 10.40 11.37
N ASP A 119 12.21 9.65 11.11
CA ASP A 119 11.31 9.85 9.97
C ASP A 119 10.27 10.95 10.23
N LYS A 120 9.99 11.28 11.50
CA LYS A 120 8.95 12.25 11.89
C LYS A 120 9.00 13.58 11.12
N PRO A 121 10.17 14.18 10.82
CA PRO A 121 10.25 15.42 10.04
C PRO A 121 9.92 15.28 8.55
N ILE A 122 10.01 14.08 7.97
CA ILE A 122 9.73 13.85 6.54
C ILE A 122 8.28 13.46 6.28
N VAL A 123 7.61 12.81 7.24
CA VAL A 123 6.22 12.33 7.10
C VAL A 123 5.23 13.44 6.67
N PRO A 124 5.23 14.66 7.24
CA PRO A 124 4.32 15.72 6.81
C PRO A 124 4.42 16.05 5.31
N LYS A 125 5.60 15.85 4.70
CA LYS A 125 5.89 16.17 3.30
C LYS A 125 5.56 15.04 2.34
N LEU A 126 5.50 13.80 2.84
CA LEU A 126 5.30 12.59 2.06
C LEU A 126 3.91 12.00 2.21
N PHE A 127 3.09 12.52 3.14
CA PHE A 127 1.77 11.98 3.35
C PHE A 127 0.92 12.13 2.07
N PRO A 128 0.37 11.04 1.52
CA PRO A 128 -0.40 11.08 0.27
C PRO A 128 -1.53 12.09 0.34
N GLY A 129 -1.72 12.89 -0.71
CA GLY A 129 -2.82 13.87 -0.80
C GLY A 129 -2.57 15.20 -0.10
N PHE A 130 -1.44 15.38 0.60
CA PHE A 130 -1.04 16.66 1.19
C PHE A 130 -0.24 17.54 0.23
N ASP A 131 0.34 16.96 -0.82
CA ASP A 131 1.15 17.62 -1.84
C ASP A 131 0.42 18.80 -2.51
N ARG A 132 -0.91 18.71 -2.68
CA ARG A 132 -1.76 19.79 -3.20
C ARG A 132 -1.99 20.95 -2.22
N PHE A 133 -1.73 20.77 -0.93
CA PHE A 133 -2.01 21.77 0.11
C PHE A 133 -0.75 22.31 0.79
N TYR A 134 0.22 21.44 1.09
CA TYR A 134 1.48 21.76 1.78
C TYR A 134 2.19 23.01 1.21
N PRO A 135 2.29 23.22 -0.13
CA PRO A 135 2.92 24.42 -0.69
C PRO A 135 2.27 25.74 -0.29
N HIS A 136 1.02 25.71 0.19
CA HIS A 136 0.25 26.87 0.61
C HIS A 136 0.26 27.09 2.13
N CYS A 137 0.95 26.23 2.89
CA CYS A 137 1.15 26.44 4.32
C CYS A 137 1.96 27.71 4.59
N ARG A 138 1.59 28.43 5.65
CA ARG A 138 2.33 29.61 6.13
C ARG A 138 3.79 29.29 6.48
N PHE A 139 4.04 28.11 7.03
CA PHE A 139 5.36 27.65 7.49
C PHE A 139 5.88 26.50 6.62
N ARG A 140 7.20 26.51 6.33
CA ARG A 140 7.85 25.49 5.49
C ARG A 140 8.03 24.15 6.21
N ASP A 141 8.12 24.19 7.52
CA ASP A 141 8.28 23.09 8.46
C ASP A 141 6.95 22.74 9.16
N CYS A 142 5.82 23.10 8.56
CA CYS A 142 4.50 22.79 9.07
C CYS A 142 4.32 21.26 9.25
N THR A 143 3.93 20.87 10.46
CA THR A 143 3.57 19.50 10.86
C THR A 143 2.10 19.21 10.69
N HIS A 144 1.31 20.17 10.19
CA HIS A 144 -0.12 20.02 9.92
C HIS A 144 -0.95 19.59 11.12
N ILE A 145 -0.55 19.99 12.33
CA ILE A 145 -1.18 19.54 13.57
C ILE A 145 -1.82 20.70 14.34
N HIS A 146 -1.10 21.80 14.47
CA HIS A 146 -1.48 22.90 15.37
C HIS A 146 -1.13 24.28 14.81
N GLU A 147 -0.47 24.33 13.65
CA GLU A 147 0.06 25.55 13.07
C GLU A 147 -1.05 26.45 12.51
N GLU A 148 -1.02 27.73 12.90
CA GLU A 148 -1.85 28.75 12.30
C GLU A 148 -1.51 28.97 10.83
N GLY A 149 -2.53 29.04 9.97
CA GLY A 149 -2.34 29.18 8.53
C GLY A 149 -1.81 27.89 7.86
N CYS A 150 -2.08 26.73 8.47
CA CYS A 150 -1.88 25.44 7.83
C CYS A 150 -2.95 25.23 6.74
N ALA A 151 -2.51 25.12 5.48
CA ALA A 151 -3.39 24.88 4.35
C ALA A 151 -4.02 23.47 4.36
N VAL A 152 -3.34 22.48 4.95
CA VAL A 152 -3.88 21.12 5.12
C VAL A 152 -5.07 21.11 6.09
N LEU A 153 -4.94 21.79 7.24
CA LEU A 153 -6.04 21.92 8.21
C LEU A 153 -7.22 22.67 7.59
N ALA A 154 -6.95 23.79 6.92
CA ALA A 154 -7.98 24.56 6.23
C ALA A 154 -8.70 23.73 5.14
N ALA A 155 -7.96 22.91 4.39
CA ALA A 155 -8.53 22.02 3.39
C ALA A 155 -9.43 20.95 4.02
N MET A 156 -9.02 20.35 5.14
CA MET A 156 -9.84 19.41 5.90
C MET A 156 -11.15 20.07 6.38
N GLU A 157 -11.05 21.24 7.01
CA GLU A 157 -12.22 21.98 7.51
C GLU A 157 -13.18 22.40 6.39
N ALA A 158 -12.66 22.69 5.19
CA ALA A 158 -13.44 23.02 4.00
C ALA A 158 -13.96 21.81 3.22
N GLY A 159 -13.67 20.58 3.66
CA GLY A 159 -14.08 19.34 2.97
C GLY A 159 -13.25 18.99 1.72
N GLY A 160 -12.11 19.66 1.50
CA GLY A 160 -11.15 19.33 0.43
C GLY A 160 -10.20 18.19 0.78
N LEU A 161 -10.17 17.74 2.04
CA LEU A 161 -9.45 16.57 2.49
C LEU A 161 -10.38 15.71 3.34
N ASP A 162 -10.45 14.42 3.03
CA ASP A 162 -11.22 13.44 3.80
C ASP A 162 -10.74 13.41 5.27
N PRO A 163 -11.63 13.65 6.25
CA PRO A 163 -11.30 13.60 7.67
C PRO A 163 -10.62 12.30 8.10
N LEU A 164 -11.03 11.14 7.56
CA LEU A 164 -10.44 9.84 7.91
C LEU A 164 -8.96 9.75 7.51
N ARG A 165 -8.58 10.43 6.43
CA ARG A 165 -7.19 10.49 5.95
C ARG A 165 -6.34 11.39 6.83
N TYR A 166 -6.90 12.52 7.25
CA TYR A 166 -6.23 13.37 8.24
C TYR A 166 -6.09 12.68 9.60
N GLU A 167 -7.10 11.93 10.05
CA GLU A 167 -7.01 11.11 11.27
C GLU A 167 -5.94 10.03 11.17
N SER A 168 -5.80 9.38 10.01
CA SER A 168 -4.72 8.42 9.75
C SER A 168 -3.34 9.08 9.85
N TYR A 169 -3.17 10.27 9.27
CA TYR A 169 -1.95 11.08 9.39
C TYR A 169 -1.63 11.40 10.84
N ARG A 170 -2.62 11.92 11.58
CA ARG A 170 -2.53 12.23 13.01
C ARG A 170 -2.09 11.03 13.82
N TRP A 171 -2.72 9.88 13.60
CA TRP A 171 -2.39 8.64 14.29
C TRP A 171 -0.94 8.23 14.01
N ILE A 172 -0.47 8.32 12.76
CA ILE A 172 0.92 8.05 12.42
C ILE A 172 1.86 9.00 13.19
N MET A 173 1.60 10.31 13.15
CA MET A 173 2.45 11.30 13.83
C MET A 173 2.52 11.10 15.35
N ASP A 174 1.43 10.63 15.96
CA ASP A 174 1.35 10.35 17.40
C ASP A 174 2.02 9.01 17.78
N ASN A 175 2.19 8.09 16.81
CA ASN A 175 2.76 6.75 17.03
C ASN A 175 4.16 6.54 16.39
N ILE A 176 4.74 7.58 15.79
CA ILE A 176 6.18 7.65 15.49
C ILE A 176 6.94 8.03 16.75
#